data_AF-A0A2G2W5M6-F1
#
_entry.id   AF-A0A2G2W5M6-F1
#
_cell.length_a   1.000
_cell.length_b   1.000
_cell.length_c   1.000
_cell.angle_alpha   90.00
_cell.angle_beta   90.00
_cell.angle_gamma   90.00
#
_symmetry.space_group_name_H-M   'P 1'
#
loop_
_entity.id
_entity.type
_entity.pdbx_description
1 polymer ?
#
loop_
_entity_poly.entity_id
_entity_poly.type
_entity_poly.pdbx_seq_one_letter_code
_entity_poly.pdbx_strand_id
1 'polypeptide(L)'
;MGASSAGPIFLKSINSSGVVKDGGYIAKLFIKVIEDVDPKNVVQVITDNTGNMKLAGTIVEETFPHIFWTPCIVHCLNLSLKSMCQPSKKLAHFTSCAWILKEIGYVSSLKNFVVNHDMAHAIFQKHLELSLLKVAETRFASHIVMTSRVYKVKFSLEKMVMDDEWKNYKGDKVLEAREREIKSLVMDDEWWDKVEYFLKCTELIISMLRRADLDISQLHLIYDMCDTMIEKVKLIVFEHEGKDLINGQSEFFDTIQEILVARWNKSDTPLHCLSHFLVPKYYHESWLQGEDNGIRRLAPNEDREIVSNRIKCFQRYFKNPNDLKQVSLEYGAFCSLSGGDHFNIDESVNELVELSIDEPQLEGVFFENEVENLEEDDSMEEIEEDDL
;
A
#
# COMPACT_ATOMS: atom_id res chain seq x y z
N MET A 1 -18.91 1.65 -8.19
CA MET A 1 -18.23 1.60 -9.50
C MET A 1 -18.10 0.14 -9.90
N GLY A 2 -18.01 -0.17 -11.19
CA GLY A 2 -17.61 -1.46 -11.72
C GLY A 2 -16.46 -1.26 -12.71
N ALA A 3 -15.69 -2.31 -12.96
CA ALA A 3 -14.63 -2.31 -13.97
C ALA A 3 -14.94 -3.37 -15.04
N SER A 4 -14.70 -3.02 -16.30
CA SER A 4 -14.87 -3.91 -17.44
C SER A 4 -13.69 -3.79 -18.40
N SER A 5 -13.65 -4.63 -19.44
CA SER A 5 -12.68 -4.49 -20.53
C SER A 5 -12.81 -3.16 -21.30
N ALA A 6 -13.96 -2.47 -21.21
CA ALA A 6 -14.18 -1.15 -21.78
C ALA A 6 -13.81 0.00 -20.83
N GLY A 7 -13.31 -0.32 -19.63
CA GLY A 7 -12.95 0.66 -18.61
C GLY A 7 -13.95 0.74 -17.44
N PRO A 8 -13.83 1.80 -16.61
CA PRO A 8 -14.64 1.99 -15.42
C PRO A 8 -16.08 2.35 -15.79
N ILE A 9 -17.03 1.81 -15.04
CA ILE A 9 -18.47 2.02 -15.23
C ILE A 9 -19.09 2.45 -13.91
N PHE A 10 -19.81 3.56 -13.92
CA PHE A 10 -20.66 3.92 -12.79
C PHE A 10 -21.93 3.07 -12.83
N LEU A 11 -22.12 2.22 -11.82
CA LEU A 11 -23.31 1.38 -11.69
C LEU A 11 -24.43 2.07 -10.89
N LYS A 12 -24.11 2.54 -9.69
CA LYS A 12 -25.11 3.08 -8.75
C LYS A 12 -24.45 3.87 -7.64
N SER A 13 -25.19 4.84 -7.09
CA SER A 13 -24.93 5.51 -5.81
C SER A 13 -26.21 5.53 -5.01
N ILE A 14 -26.11 5.33 -3.70
CA ILE A 14 -27.25 5.19 -2.79
C ILE A 14 -27.03 6.11 -1.60
N ASN A 15 -27.97 7.02 -1.39
CA ASN A 15 -28.01 7.81 -0.17
C ASN A 15 -28.49 6.92 0.98
N SER A 16 -27.62 6.67 1.95
CA SER A 16 -27.89 5.86 3.16
C SER A 16 -27.96 6.71 4.44
N SER A 17 -28.13 8.03 4.33
CA SER A 17 -28.28 8.91 5.49
C SER A 17 -29.44 8.48 6.38
N GLY A 18 -29.19 8.37 7.68
CA GLY A 18 -30.18 7.97 8.68
C GLY A 18 -30.41 6.46 8.80
N VAL A 19 -29.63 5.62 8.09
CA VAL A 19 -29.71 4.16 8.15
C VAL A 19 -28.45 3.59 8.81
N VAL A 20 -28.62 2.58 9.67
CA VAL A 20 -27.50 1.82 10.21
C VAL A 20 -26.91 0.96 9.09
N LYS A 21 -25.64 1.21 8.75
CA LYS A 21 -24.92 0.51 7.67
C LYS A 21 -24.31 -0.81 8.18
N ASP A 22 -25.13 -1.71 8.72
CA ASP A 22 -24.66 -3.05 9.11
C ASP A 22 -24.32 -3.90 7.88
N GLY A 23 -23.55 -4.98 8.09
CA GLY A 23 -23.13 -5.85 6.99
C GLY A 23 -24.29 -6.49 6.21
N GLY A 24 -25.42 -6.78 6.87
CA GLY A 24 -26.60 -7.33 6.20
C GLY A 24 -27.31 -6.32 5.31
N TYR A 25 -27.39 -5.06 5.73
CA TYR A 25 -27.89 -3.96 4.91
C TYR A 25 -27.00 -3.74 3.68
N ILE A 26 -25.67 -3.70 3.88
CA ILE A 26 -24.71 -3.51 2.79
C ILE A 26 -24.80 -4.68 1.78
N ALA A 27 -24.86 -5.93 2.26
CA ALA A 27 -25.01 -7.11 1.42
C ALA A 27 -26.24 -7.02 0.50
N LYS A 28 -27.40 -6.60 1.04
CA LYS A 28 -28.63 -6.42 0.25
C LYS A 28 -28.45 -5.41 -0.88
N LEU A 29 -27.67 -4.35 -0.65
CA LEU A 29 -27.37 -3.36 -1.69
C LEU A 29 -26.47 -3.95 -2.77
N PHE A 30 -25.43 -4.70 -2.39
CA PHE A 30 -24.54 -5.38 -3.35
C PHE A 30 -25.28 -6.43 -4.18
N ILE A 31 -26.06 -7.31 -3.53
CA ILE A 31 -26.83 -8.34 -4.21
C ILE A 31 -27.76 -7.73 -5.26
N LYS A 32 -28.48 -6.65 -4.91
CA LYS A 32 -29.36 -5.97 -5.86
C LYS A 32 -28.60 -5.44 -7.09
N VAL A 33 -27.40 -4.88 -6.89
CA VAL A 33 -26.57 -4.40 -8.01
C VAL A 33 -26.05 -5.57 -8.85
N ILE A 34 -25.65 -6.67 -8.23
CA ILE A 34 -25.21 -7.89 -8.92
C ILE A 34 -26.36 -8.47 -9.76
N GLU A 35 -27.56 -8.51 -9.22
CA GLU A 35 -28.78 -8.93 -9.94
C GLU A 35 -29.10 -7.99 -11.11
N ASP A 36 -28.98 -6.67 -10.92
CA ASP A 36 -29.17 -5.66 -11.97
C ASP A 36 -28.16 -5.86 -13.14
N VAL A 37 -26.93 -6.31 -12.86
CA VAL A 37 -25.85 -6.57 -13.85
C VAL A 37 -25.91 -7.98 -14.46
N ASP A 38 -26.69 -8.88 -13.85
CA ASP A 38 -26.63 -10.34 -13.98
C ASP A 38 -25.39 -10.95 -13.28
N PRO A 39 -25.56 -11.84 -12.27
CA PRO A 39 -24.46 -12.46 -11.55
C PRO A 39 -23.43 -13.15 -12.44
N LYS A 40 -23.80 -13.63 -13.63
CA LYS A 40 -22.86 -14.29 -14.55
C LYS A 40 -21.81 -13.34 -15.14
N ASN A 41 -22.08 -12.03 -15.10
CA ASN A 41 -21.19 -10.98 -15.60
C ASN A 41 -20.32 -10.37 -14.49
N VAL A 42 -20.47 -10.84 -13.24
CA VAL A 42 -19.72 -10.34 -12.08
C VAL A 42 -18.72 -11.40 -11.65
N VAL A 43 -17.46 -11.00 -11.52
CA VAL A 43 -16.35 -11.89 -11.10
C VAL A 43 -15.96 -11.61 -9.66
N GLN A 44 -16.01 -10.35 -9.23
CA GLN A 44 -15.44 -9.89 -7.98
C GLN A 44 -16.21 -8.70 -7.42
N VAL A 45 -16.32 -8.63 -6.10
CA VAL A 45 -16.73 -7.46 -5.32
C VAL A 45 -15.54 -7.01 -4.47
N ILE A 46 -15.18 -5.73 -4.57
CA ILE A 46 -14.05 -5.14 -3.85
C ILE A 46 -14.57 -4.08 -2.89
N THR A 47 -14.19 -4.17 -1.62
CA THR A 47 -14.58 -3.22 -0.55
C THR A 47 -13.40 -2.93 0.37
N ASP A 48 -13.51 -2.00 1.32
CA ASP A 48 -12.55 -1.96 2.44
C ASP A 48 -12.63 -3.22 3.32
N ASN A 49 -11.72 -3.31 4.30
CA ASN A 49 -11.53 -4.49 5.14
C ASN A 49 -12.25 -4.39 6.51
N THR A 50 -13.23 -3.50 6.64
CA THR A 50 -13.97 -3.32 7.90
C THR A 50 -14.88 -4.52 8.19
N GLY A 51 -15.25 -4.70 9.47
CA GLY A 51 -16.06 -5.84 9.91
C GLY A 51 -17.41 -5.95 9.17
N ASN A 52 -18.09 -4.83 8.94
CA ASN A 52 -19.35 -4.81 8.20
C ASN A 52 -19.17 -5.17 6.72
N MET A 53 -18.08 -4.72 6.09
CA MET A 53 -17.78 -5.06 4.70
C MET A 53 -17.39 -6.52 4.53
N LYS A 54 -16.63 -7.09 5.46
CA LYS A 54 -16.35 -8.54 5.53
C LYS A 54 -17.64 -9.35 5.58
N LEU A 55 -18.51 -9.04 6.52
CA LEU A 55 -19.80 -9.72 6.66
C LEU A 55 -20.63 -9.60 5.37
N ALA A 56 -20.66 -8.40 4.77
CA ALA A 56 -21.37 -8.19 3.51
C ALA A 56 -20.78 -9.02 2.36
N GLY A 57 -19.45 -9.08 2.27
CA GLY A 57 -18.69 -9.89 1.33
C GLY A 57 -19.00 -11.38 1.47
N THR A 58 -18.93 -11.90 2.70
CA THR A 58 -19.28 -13.30 2.99
C THR A 58 -20.71 -13.63 2.54
N ILE A 59 -21.69 -12.78 2.84
CA ILE A 59 -23.08 -12.99 2.40
C ILE A 59 -23.18 -13.00 0.86
N VAL A 60 -22.43 -12.14 0.17
CA VAL A 60 -22.38 -12.13 -1.30
C VAL A 60 -21.80 -13.43 -1.84
N GLU A 61 -20.71 -13.93 -1.26
CA GLU A 61 -20.09 -15.20 -1.67
C GLU A 61 -20.98 -16.42 -1.39
N GLU A 62 -21.73 -16.42 -0.29
CA GLU A 62 -22.73 -17.45 0.00
C GLU A 62 -23.89 -17.42 -0.99
N THR A 63 -24.32 -16.21 -1.39
CA THR A 63 -25.42 -16.01 -2.35
C THR A 63 -24.99 -16.37 -3.77
N PHE A 64 -23.75 -16.01 -4.14
CA PHE A 64 -23.18 -16.24 -5.47
C PHE A 64 -21.79 -16.90 -5.34
N PRO A 65 -21.73 -18.24 -5.21
CA PRO A 65 -20.48 -18.95 -4.92
C PRO A 65 -19.38 -18.82 -5.97
N HIS A 66 -19.65 -18.28 -7.16
CA HIS A 66 -18.64 -18.01 -8.19
C HIS A 66 -18.05 -16.59 -8.09
N ILE A 67 -18.69 -15.66 -7.38
CA ILE A 67 -18.20 -14.29 -7.20
C ILE A 67 -17.24 -14.28 -6.02
N PHE A 68 -16.08 -13.66 -6.19
CA PHE A 68 -15.12 -13.43 -5.11
C PHE A 68 -15.45 -12.14 -4.36
N TRP A 69 -15.29 -12.16 -3.04
CA TRP A 69 -15.12 -10.92 -2.29
C TRP A 69 -13.64 -10.76 -1.92
N THR A 70 -13.10 -9.57 -2.15
CA THR A 70 -11.70 -9.27 -1.77
C THR A 70 -11.64 -7.88 -1.15
N PRO A 71 -10.88 -7.66 -0.06
CA PRO A 71 -10.64 -6.32 0.42
C PRO A 71 -9.74 -5.54 -0.55
N CYS A 72 -9.89 -4.22 -0.51
CA CYS A 72 -9.24 -3.28 -1.40
C CYS A 72 -7.75 -3.16 -1.08
N ILE A 73 -6.90 -3.44 -2.07
CA ILE A 73 -5.44 -3.35 -1.92
C ILE A 73 -4.99 -1.93 -1.57
N VAL A 74 -5.62 -0.90 -2.13
CA VAL A 74 -5.34 0.52 -1.81
C VAL A 74 -5.59 0.80 -0.34
N HIS A 75 -6.70 0.29 0.20
CA HIS A 75 -7.01 0.39 1.62
C HIS A 75 -6.01 -0.40 2.48
N CYS A 76 -5.65 -1.62 2.06
CA CYS A 76 -4.64 -2.44 2.75
C CYS A 76 -3.27 -1.74 2.83
N LEU A 77 -2.77 -1.16 1.73
CA LEU A 77 -1.50 -0.44 1.69
C LEU A 77 -1.54 0.83 2.55
N ASN A 78 -2.66 1.56 2.55
CA ASN A 78 -2.88 2.68 3.47
C ASN A 78 -2.77 2.27 4.94
N LEU A 79 -3.35 1.12 5.30
CA LEU A 79 -3.24 0.58 6.66
C LEU A 79 -1.81 0.12 6.98
N SER A 80 -1.06 -0.43 6.02
CA SER A 80 0.36 -0.74 6.20
C SER A 80 1.18 0.52 6.50
N LEU A 81 0.98 1.59 5.72
CA LEU A 81 1.62 2.89 5.99
C LEU A 81 1.24 3.45 7.37
N LYS A 82 -0.02 3.30 7.80
CA LYS A 82 -0.46 3.66 9.16
C LYS A 82 0.32 2.87 10.22
N SER A 83 0.44 1.55 10.07
CA SER A 83 1.20 0.71 11.02
C SER A 83 2.67 1.13 11.12
N MET A 84 3.29 1.56 10.02
CA MET A 84 4.67 2.05 10.00
C MET A 84 4.82 3.46 10.59
N CYS A 85 3.95 4.39 10.21
CA CYS A 85 4.09 5.81 10.54
C CYS A 85 3.48 6.19 11.90
N GLN A 86 2.52 5.41 12.37
CA GLN A 86 1.81 5.61 13.63
C GLN A 86 1.65 4.28 14.39
N PRO A 87 2.78 3.62 14.72
CA PRO A 87 2.73 2.33 15.36
C PRO A 87 2.07 2.42 16.75
N SER A 88 1.19 1.46 17.05
CA SER A 88 0.59 1.35 18.38
C SER A 88 1.61 0.78 19.37
N LYS A 89 1.77 1.42 20.53
CA LYS A 89 2.65 0.95 21.62
C LYS A 89 2.33 -0.47 22.12
N LYS A 90 1.13 -0.98 21.82
CA LYS A 90 0.69 -2.32 22.20
C LYS A 90 1.15 -3.42 21.23
N LEU A 91 1.55 -3.06 20.01
CA LEU A 91 1.86 -4.01 18.95
C LEU A 91 3.37 -4.24 18.83
N ALA A 92 3.76 -5.46 18.47
CA ALA A 92 5.16 -5.89 18.39
C ALA A 92 6.03 -4.99 17.48
N HIS A 93 5.45 -4.50 16.38
CA HIS A 93 6.14 -3.63 15.42
C HIS A 93 6.47 -2.22 15.95
N PHE A 94 6.03 -1.85 17.16
CA PHE A 94 6.31 -0.53 17.72
C PHE A 94 7.81 -0.27 17.84
N THR A 95 8.56 -1.23 18.37
CA THR A 95 10.00 -1.05 18.61
C THR A 95 10.76 -0.73 17.33
N SER A 96 10.50 -1.49 16.26
CA SER A 96 11.16 -1.32 14.97
C SER A 96 10.72 -0.06 14.21
N CYS A 97 9.48 0.41 14.43
CA CYS A 97 8.94 1.60 13.75
C CYS A 97 8.99 2.90 14.60
N ALA A 98 9.42 2.84 15.87
CA ALA A 98 9.39 3.99 16.77
C ALA A 98 10.24 5.17 16.29
N TRP A 99 11.34 4.89 15.58
CA TRP A 99 12.18 5.93 14.99
C TRP A 99 11.42 6.72 13.91
N ILE A 100 10.61 6.07 13.07
CA ILE A 100 9.78 6.72 12.05
C ILE A 100 8.83 7.72 12.70
N LEU A 101 8.15 7.31 13.77
CA LEU A 101 7.23 8.17 14.52
C LEU A 101 7.95 9.40 15.09
N LYS A 102 9.20 9.22 15.56
CA LYS A 102 10.05 10.30 16.06
C LYS A 102 10.40 11.28 14.93
N GLU A 103 10.80 10.79 13.76
CA GLU A 103 11.14 11.63 12.61
C GLU A 103 9.93 12.44 12.11
N ILE A 104 8.75 11.82 12.04
CA ILE A 104 7.50 12.53 11.73
C ILE A 104 7.22 13.64 12.77
N GLY A 105 7.53 13.38 14.05
CA GLY A 105 7.43 14.38 15.12
C GLY A 105 8.34 15.58 14.90
N TYR A 106 9.58 15.36 14.47
CA TYR A 106 10.54 16.43 14.15
C TYR A 106 10.10 17.27 12.95
N VAL A 107 9.68 16.61 11.86
CA VAL A 107 9.12 17.27 10.66
C VAL A 107 7.92 18.14 11.04
N SER A 108 7.00 17.61 11.86
CA SER A 108 5.83 18.36 12.33
C SER A 108 6.22 19.56 13.19
N SER A 109 7.19 19.40 14.10
CA SER A 109 7.68 20.50 14.92
C SER A 109 8.30 21.61 14.08
N LEU A 110 9.14 21.25 13.09
CA LEU A 110 9.76 22.17 12.15
C LEU A 110 8.72 22.91 11.32
N LYS A 111 7.80 22.20 10.68
CA LYS A 111 6.72 22.80 9.89
C LYS A 111 5.88 23.76 10.74
N ASN A 112 5.53 23.37 11.97
CA ASN A 112 4.73 24.22 12.84
C ASN A 112 5.50 25.47 13.29
N PHE A 113 6.81 25.36 13.52
CA PHE A 113 7.65 26.51 13.83
C PHE A 113 7.69 27.51 12.67
N VAL A 114 7.98 27.01 11.45
CA VAL A 114 8.09 27.85 10.24
C VAL A 114 6.76 28.52 9.88
N VAL A 115 5.63 27.83 10.06
CA VAL A 115 4.30 28.36 9.68
C VAL A 115 3.72 29.29 10.74
N ASN A 116 3.93 29.03 12.03
CA ASN A 116 3.24 29.76 13.10
C ASN A 116 4.06 30.92 13.69
N HIS A 117 5.30 31.13 13.25
CA HIS A 117 6.09 32.27 13.70
C HIS A 117 6.41 33.21 12.53
N ASP A 118 5.86 34.42 12.60
CA ASP A 118 5.93 35.42 11.52
C ASP A 118 7.35 35.70 11.03
N MET A 119 8.32 35.79 11.94
CA MET A 119 9.71 36.03 11.56
C MET A 119 10.34 34.83 10.85
N ALA A 120 10.17 33.61 11.38
CA ALA A 120 10.65 32.40 10.71
C ALA A 120 9.99 32.25 9.33
N HIS A 121 8.68 32.49 9.24
CA HIS A 121 7.94 32.47 8.00
C HIS A 121 8.49 33.49 6.99
N ALA A 122 8.69 34.75 7.42
CA ALA A 122 9.18 35.82 6.55
C ALA A 122 10.60 35.53 6.04
N ILE A 123 11.50 35.02 6.89
CA ILE A 123 12.85 34.63 6.48
C ILE A 123 12.77 33.45 5.51
N PHE A 124 11.96 32.44 5.81
CA PHE A 124 11.78 31.28 4.93
C PHE A 124 11.29 31.68 3.53
N GLN A 125 10.31 32.58 3.44
CA GLN A 125 9.78 33.08 2.16
C GLN A 125 10.82 33.82 1.32
N LYS A 126 11.86 34.42 1.92
CA LYS A 126 12.96 35.04 1.15
C LYS A 126 13.80 34.02 0.39
N HIS A 127 13.87 32.80 0.92
CA HIS A 127 14.72 31.72 0.41
C HIS A 127 13.94 30.62 -0.33
N LEU A 128 12.63 30.77 -0.46
CA LEU A 128 11.75 29.86 -1.19
C LEU A 128 11.72 30.19 -2.68
N GLU A 129 12.06 29.22 -3.51
CA GLU A 129 11.73 29.24 -4.95
C GLU A 129 10.39 28.52 -5.23
N LEU A 130 9.88 27.70 -4.29
CA LEU A 130 8.65 26.88 -4.42
C LEU A 130 7.78 27.00 -3.15
N SER A 131 6.48 27.27 -3.28
CA SER A 131 5.57 27.41 -2.12
C SER A 131 5.31 26.07 -1.41
N LEU A 132 5.35 26.04 -0.07
CA LEU A 132 4.79 24.93 0.72
C LEU A 132 3.27 24.89 0.54
N LEU A 133 2.80 24.03 -0.36
CA LEU A 133 1.36 23.82 -0.56
C LEU A 133 0.72 23.30 0.73
N LYS A 134 -0.56 23.60 0.91
CA LYS A 134 -1.39 23.05 1.99
C LYS A 134 -1.86 21.66 1.52
N VAL A 135 -1.41 20.58 2.16
CA VAL A 135 -1.90 19.22 1.86
C VAL A 135 -3.35 19.13 2.35
N ALA A 136 -4.28 18.66 1.51
CA ALA A 136 -5.61 18.27 1.95
C ALA A 136 -5.53 17.03 2.85
N GLU A 137 -6.30 16.99 3.95
CA GLU A 137 -6.22 15.92 4.94
C GLU A 137 -6.70 14.56 4.39
N THR A 138 -5.74 13.68 4.11
CA THR A 138 -5.90 12.21 4.18
C THR A 138 -4.80 11.68 5.10
N ARG A 139 -5.19 11.24 6.30
CA ARG A 139 -4.41 11.36 7.55
C ARG A 139 -3.07 10.60 7.66
N PHE A 140 -2.74 9.67 6.75
CA PHE A 140 -1.47 8.90 6.81
C PHE A 140 -0.51 9.32 5.70
N ALA A 141 -0.99 9.34 4.45
CA ALA A 141 -0.24 9.90 3.33
C ALA A 141 0.16 11.36 3.59
N SER A 142 -0.61 12.11 4.40
CA SER A 142 -0.26 13.47 4.80
C SER A 142 1.09 13.59 5.52
N HIS A 143 1.48 12.61 6.35
CA HIS A 143 2.78 12.66 7.04
C HIS A 143 3.92 12.48 6.05
N ILE A 144 3.81 11.48 5.16
CA ILE A 144 4.83 11.19 4.16
C ILE A 144 4.94 12.34 3.14
N VAL A 145 3.81 12.87 2.67
CA VAL A 145 3.78 14.05 1.78
C VAL A 145 4.39 15.27 2.47
N MET A 146 4.07 15.52 3.74
CA MET A 146 4.67 16.63 4.49
C MET A 146 6.18 16.46 4.63
N THR A 147 6.65 15.26 4.99
CA THR A 147 8.07 14.93 5.09
C THR A 147 8.77 15.12 3.74
N SER A 148 8.16 14.66 2.64
CA SER A 148 8.68 14.86 1.28
C SER A 148 8.81 16.35 0.93
N ARG A 149 7.79 17.16 1.26
CA ARG A 149 7.82 18.61 1.05
C ARG A 149 8.92 19.29 1.86
N VAL A 150 9.08 18.93 3.13
CA VAL A 150 10.14 19.45 4.00
C VAL A 150 11.52 19.09 3.44
N TYR A 151 11.70 17.84 2.98
CA TYR A 151 12.95 17.39 2.37
C TYR A 151 13.28 18.16 1.07
N LYS A 152 12.29 18.40 0.20
CA LYS A 152 12.48 19.18 -1.04
C LYS A 152 12.93 20.62 -0.81
N VAL A 153 12.58 21.21 0.33
CA VAL A 153 12.98 22.57 0.70
C VAL A 153 14.14 22.60 1.70
N LYS A 154 14.88 21.48 1.88
CA LYS A 154 16.05 21.38 2.78
C LYS A 154 16.99 22.58 2.64
N PHE A 155 17.42 22.90 1.42
CA PHE A 155 18.35 24.00 1.18
C PHE A 155 17.79 25.39 1.55
N SER A 156 16.49 25.61 1.31
CA SER A 156 15.81 26.84 1.75
C SER A 156 15.70 26.93 3.28
N LEU A 157 15.49 25.80 3.96
CA LEU A 157 15.47 25.72 5.42
C LEU A 157 16.87 25.99 6.02
N GLU A 158 17.93 25.42 5.43
CA GLU A 158 19.32 25.68 5.83
C GLU A 158 19.67 27.16 5.69
N LYS A 159 19.32 27.78 4.55
CA LYS A 159 19.48 29.22 4.34
C LYS A 159 18.71 30.04 5.37
N MET A 160 17.47 29.63 5.69
CA MET A 160 16.64 30.32 6.67
C MET A 160 17.31 30.35 8.06
N VAL A 161 17.84 29.23 8.55
CA VAL A 161 18.48 29.17 9.88
C VAL A 161 19.89 29.79 9.92
N MET A 162 20.47 30.03 8.76
CA MET A 162 21.77 30.71 8.56
C MET A 162 21.64 32.21 8.26
N ASP A 163 20.42 32.70 8.00
CA ASP A 163 20.16 34.11 7.73
C ASP A 163 20.58 35.00 8.90
N ASP A 164 21.14 36.18 8.61
CA ASP A 164 21.55 37.11 9.66
C ASP A 164 20.36 37.61 10.49
N GLU A 165 19.16 37.68 9.91
CA GLU A 165 17.93 38.03 10.62
C GLU A 165 17.49 36.93 11.60
N TRP A 166 17.89 35.68 11.39
CA TRP A 166 17.62 34.59 12.32
C TRP A 166 18.22 34.86 13.70
N LYS A 167 19.37 35.55 13.77
CA LYS A 167 20.02 35.95 15.03
C LYS A 167 19.19 36.95 15.84
N ASN A 168 18.21 37.57 15.22
CA ASN A 168 17.31 38.53 15.87
C ASN A 168 16.09 37.85 16.52
N TYR A 169 16.01 36.52 16.53
CA TYR A 169 14.97 35.80 17.26
C TYR A 169 15.06 36.15 18.75
N LYS A 170 14.08 36.93 19.23
CA LYS A 170 13.97 37.32 20.63
C LYS A 170 12.57 37.00 21.11
N GLY A 171 12.46 36.31 22.23
CA GLY A 171 11.19 35.84 22.75
C GLY A 171 11.25 35.48 24.22
N ASP A 172 10.29 34.68 24.67
CA ASP A 172 10.43 34.01 25.94
C ASP A 172 11.48 32.88 25.85
N LYS A 173 11.87 32.34 27.00
CA LYS A 173 12.87 31.26 27.08
C LYS A 173 12.44 30.00 26.31
N VAL A 174 11.13 29.79 26.11
CA VAL A 174 10.59 28.62 25.42
C VAL A 174 10.80 28.78 23.91
N LEU A 175 10.52 29.96 23.37
CA LEU A 175 10.74 30.29 21.97
C LEU A 175 12.22 30.24 21.60
N GLU A 176 13.09 30.80 22.46
CA GLU A 176 14.54 30.76 22.27
C GLU A 176 15.13 29.35 22.39
N ALA A 177 14.56 28.48 23.25
CA ALA A 177 14.94 27.07 23.29
C ALA A 177 14.54 26.37 21.98
N ARG A 178 13.30 26.59 21.53
CA ARG A 178 12.76 25.97 20.33
C ARG A 178 13.47 26.41 19.04
N GLU A 179 13.82 27.69 18.94
CA GLU A 179 14.64 28.20 17.82
C GLU A 179 15.97 27.44 17.72
N ARG A 180 16.68 27.27 18.83
CA ARG A 180 17.95 26.51 18.86
C ARG A 180 17.77 25.05 18.51
N GLU A 181 16.69 24.42 18.99
CA GLU A 181 16.35 23.04 18.62
C GLU A 181 16.11 22.91 17.11
N ILE A 182 15.33 23.83 16.53
CA ILE A 182 15.05 23.85 15.08
C ILE A 182 16.33 24.08 14.27
N LYS A 183 17.16 25.04 14.68
CA LYS A 183 18.44 25.30 14.03
C LYS A 183 19.37 24.08 14.09
N SER A 184 19.44 23.43 15.24
CA SER A 184 20.24 22.20 15.40
C SER A 184 19.73 21.08 14.52
N LEU A 185 18.41 20.88 14.45
CA LEU A 185 17.78 19.85 13.64
C LEU A 185 18.01 20.09 12.13
N VAL A 186 17.79 21.31 11.64
CA VAL A 186 17.94 21.64 10.22
C VAL A 186 19.39 21.50 9.75
N MET A 187 20.36 21.69 10.65
CA MET A 187 21.79 21.55 10.34
C MET A 187 22.35 20.15 10.63
N ASP A 188 21.50 19.20 11.00
CA ASP A 188 21.88 17.82 11.29
C ASP A 188 21.79 16.97 10.02
N ASP A 189 22.95 16.66 9.43
CA ASP A 189 23.04 15.82 8.23
C ASP A 189 22.55 14.40 8.49
N GLU A 190 22.80 13.84 9.68
CA GLU A 190 22.35 12.48 10.05
C GLU A 190 20.82 12.41 10.14
N TRP A 191 20.18 13.49 10.59
CA TRP A 191 18.72 13.62 10.56
C TRP A 191 18.18 13.61 9.13
N TRP A 192 18.80 14.38 8.22
CA TRP A 192 18.39 14.40 6.82
C TRP A 192 18.56 13.05 6.13
N ASP A 193 19.64 12.32 6.43
CA ASP A 193 19.86 10.97 5.91
C ASP A 193 18.76 10.00 6.37
N LYS A 194 18.30 10.11 7.63
CA LYS A 194 17.15 9.33 8.15
C LYS A 194 15.85 9.69 7.46
N VAL A 195 15.61 10.98 7.20
CA VAL A 195 14.44 11.45 6.46
C VAL A 195 14.44 10.90 5.03
N GLU A 196 15.58 10.97 4.34
CA GLU A 196 15.74 10.42 2.99
C GLU A 196 15.49 8.91 2.97
N TYR A 197 16.08 8.18 3.91
CA TYR A 197 15.87 6.74 4.06
C TYR A 197 14.39 6.39 4.26
N PHE A 198 13.70 7.10 5.16
CA PHE A 198 12.26 6.93 5.36
C PHE A 198 11.44 7.18 4.09
N LEU A 199 11.78 8.23 3.33
CA LEU A 199 11.09 8.56 2.09
C LEU A 199 11.31 7.48 1.02
N LYS A 200 12.55 7.02 0.81
CA LYS A 200 12.86 5.93 -0.13
C LYS A 200 12.07 4.66 0.18
N CYS A 201 11.98 4.27 1.45
CA CYS A 201 11.20 3.10 1.88
C CYS A 201 9.69 3.26 1.62
N THR A 202 9.13 4.43 1.93
CA THR A 202 7.67 4.66 1.80
C THR A 202 7.23 4.98 0.37
N GLU A 203 8.13 5.49 -0.47
CA GLU A 203 7.85 5.82 -1.87
C GLU A 203 7.43 4.59 -2.69
N LEU A 204 8.06 3.43 -2.48
CA LEU A 204 7.69 2.18 -3.16
C LEU A 204 6.25 1.77 -2.84
N ILE A 205 5.84 1.91 -1.58
CA ILE A 205 4.50 1.58 -1.11
C ILE A 205 3.47 2.56 -1.67
N ILE A 206 3.78 3.86 -1.66
CA ILE A 206 2.93 4.91 -2.23
C ILE A 206 2.79 4.75 -3.74
N SER A 207 3.87 4.41 -4.45
CA SER A 207 3.86 4.19 -5.89
C SER A 207 2.95 3.02 -6.27
N MET A 208 3.05 1.90 -5.54
CA MET A 208 2.15 0.78 -5.72
C MET A 208 0.69 1.18 -5.44
N LEU A 209 0.45 1.90 -4.34
CA LEU A 209 -0.88 2.37 -3.96
C LEU A 209 -1.50 3.21 -5.07
N ARG A 210 -0.77 4.20 -5.58
CA ARG A 210 -1.23 5.08 -6.67
C ARG A 210 -1.53 4.31 -7.94
N ARG A 211 -0.67 3.35 -8.28
CA ARG A 211 -0.88 2.51 -9.45
C ARG A 211 -2.18 1.72 -9.33
N ALA A 212 -2.42 1.11 -8.17
CA ALA A 212 -3.60 0.31 -7.89
C ALA A 212 -4.90 1.15 -7.78
N ASP A 213 -4.81 2.44 -7.51
CA ASP A 213 -5.95 3.37 -7.42
C ASP A 213 -6.34 3.97 -8.77
N LEU A 214 -5.63 3.62 -9.85
CA LEU A 214 -6.03 4.04 -11.19
C LEU A 214 -7.33 3.33 -11.61
N ASP A 215 -8.21 4.04 -12.32
CA ASP A 215 -9.47 3.52 -12.88
C ASP A 215 -9.24 2.58 -14.09
N ILE A 216 -8.30 1.64 -13.99
CA ILE A 216 -7.95 0.66 -15.02
C ILE A 216 -7.89 -0.76 -14.45
N SER A 217 -8.15 -1.75 -15.30
CA SER A 217 -8.13 -3.16 -14.90
C SER A 217 -6.69 -3.65 -14.67
N GLN A 218 -6.28 -3.74 -13.41
CA GLN A 218 -4.91 -4.12 -13.01
C GLN A 218 -4.80 -5.38 -12.18
N LEU A 219 -5.89 -6.12 -11.95
CA LEU A 219 -5.91 -7.32 -11.10
C LEU A 219 -4.72 -8.26 -11.35
N HIS A 220 -4.40 -8.49 -12.63
CA HIS A 220 -3.29 -9.34 -13.11
C HIS A 220 -1.88 -8.85 -12.78
N LEU A 221 -1.72 -7.58 -12.42
CA LEU A 221 -0.44 -6.96 -12.04
C LEU A 221 -0.22 -6.93 -10.52
N ILE A 222 -1.29 -6.98 -9.73
CA ILE A 222 -1.23 -6.70 -8.29
C ILE A 222 -0.28 -7.65 -7.55
N TYR A 223 -0.27 -8.95 -7.90
CA TYR A 223 0.63 -9.94 -7.29
C TYR A 223 2.11 -9.55 -7.49
N ASP A 224 2.53 -9.36 -8.74
CA ASP A 224 3.91 -8.97 -9.11
C ASP A 224 4.29 -7.59 -8.56
N MET A 225 3.33 -6.66 -8.51
CA MET A 225 3.53 -5.35 -7.90
C MET A 225 3.82 -5.45 -6.40
N CYS A 226 3.09 -6.31 -5.67
CA CYS A 226 3.33 -6.57 -4.25
C CYS A 226 4.71 -7.18 -4.01
N ASP A 227 5.03 -8.25 -4.72
CA ASP A 227 6.32 -8.94 -4.58
C ASP A 227 7.49 -8.01 -4.92
N THR A 228 7.42 -7.34 -6.07
CA THR A 228 8.46 -6.40 -6.49
C THR A 228 8.59 -5.23 -5.51
N MET A 229 7.49 -4.72 -4.95
CA MET A 229 7.54 -3.66 -3.93
C MET A 229 8.30 -4.15 -2.68
N ILE A 230 7.97 -5.34 -2.16
CA ILE A 230 8.63 -5.90 -0.97
C ILE A 230 10.12 -6.14 -1.24
N GLU A 231 10.47 -6.70 -2.41
CA GLU A 231 11.86 -6.89 -2.84
C GLU A 231 12.63 -5.56 -2.87
N LYS A 232 12.06 -4.51 -3.46
CA LYS A 232 12.71 -3.20 -3.54
C LYS A 232 12.84 -2.53 -2.18
N VAL A 233 11.86 -2.69 -1.29
CA VAL A 233 11.99 -2.24 0.11
C VAL A 233 13.14 -2.97 0.79
N LYS A 234 13.29 -4.29 0.58
CA LYS A 234 14.42 -5.06 1.11
C LYS A 234 15.76 -4.49 0.67
N LEU A 235 15.92 -4.19 -0.63
CA LEU A 235 17.16 -3.62 -1.17
C LEU A 235 17.55 -2.33 -0.43
N ILE A 236 16.59 -1.41 -0.27
CA ILE A 236 16.83 -0.12 0.40
C ILE A 236 17.22 -0.32 1.87
N VAL A 237 16.49 -1.19 2.60
CA VAL A 237 16.78 -1.46 4.01
C VAL A 237 18.15 -2.11 4.19
N PHE A 238 18.46 -3.12 3.38
CA PHE A 238 19.71 -3.86 3.49
C PHE A 238 20.91 -3.02 3.08
N GLU A 239 20.78 -2.19 2.06
CA GLU A 239 21.82 -1.22 1.69
C GLU A 239 22.09 -0.25 2.84
N HIS A 240 21.05 0.33 3.43
CA HIS A 240 21.17 1.26 4.55
C HIS A 240 21.79 0.61 5.80
N GLU A 241 21.45 -0.65 6.09
CA GLU A 241 21.99 -1.39 7.24
C GLU A 241 23.33 -2.10 6.95
N GLY A 242 23.85 -2.03 5.72
CA GLY A 242 25.07 -2.73 5.30
C GLY A 242 24.96 -4.26 5.37
N LYS A 243 23.79 -4.81 5.02
CA LYS A 243 23.47 -6.24 5.07
C LYS A 243 23.62 -6.91 3.70
N ASP A 244 24.06 -8.16 3.70
CA ASP A 244 24.06 -9.01 2.49
C ASP A 244 22.64 -9.39 2.09
N LEU A 245 22.28 -9.24 0.80
CA LEU A 245 20.90 -9.48 0.34
C LEU A 245 20.44 -10.94 0.46
N ILE A 246 21.39 -11.88 0.43
CA ILE A 246 21.12 -13.32 0.39
C ILE A 246 21.08 -13.88 1.82
N ASN A 247 22.07 -13.54 2.64
CA ASN A 247 22.28 -14.15 3.96
C ASN A 247 22.07 -13.17 5.13
N GLY A 248 21.93 -11.87 4.84
CA GLY A 248 21.71 -10.86 5.86
C GLY A 248 20.32 -10.96 6.49
N GLN A 249 20.23 -10.48 7.73
CA GLN A 249 18.99 -10.36 8.48
C GLN A 249 18.84 -8.92 8.97
N SER A 250 17.61 -8.42 8.93
CA SER A 250 17.22 -7.09 9.38
C SER A 250 15.88 -7.19 10.10
N GLU A 251 15.89 -6.96 11.42
CA GLU A 251 14.67 -6.94 12.22
C GLU A 251 13.68 -5.88 11.74
N PHE A 252 14.20 -4.76 11.21
CA PHE A 252 13.36 -3.72 10.64
C PHE A 252 12.68 -4.20 9.35
N PHE A 253 13.44 -4.77 8.40
CA PHE A 253 12.85 -5.32 7.19
C PHE A 253 11.83 -6.42 7.50
N ASP A 254 12.16 -7.35 8.41
CA ASP A 254 11.25 -8.43 8.81
C ASP A 254 9.94 -7.85 9.35
N THR A 255 10.03 -6.80 10.18
CA THR A 255 8.84 -6.08 10.67
C THR A 255 8.02 -5.44 9.54
N ILE A 256 8.67 -4.78 8.57
CA ILE A 256 7.98 -4.16 7.44
C ILE A 256 7.33 -5.22 6.55
N GLN A 257 8.04 -6.32 6.27
CA GLN A 257 7.54 -7.45 5.50
C GLN A 257 6.32 -8.06 6.20
N GLU A 258 6.37 -8.28 7.51
CA GLU A 258 5.22 -8.76 8.29
C GLU A 258 4.02 -7.82 8.18
N ILE A 259 4.22 -6.50 8.30
CA ILE A 259 3.14 -5.51 8.13
C ILE A 259 2.50 -5.59 6.74
N LEU A 260 3.31 -5.73 5.69
CA LEU A 260 2.83 -5.80 4.30
C LEU A 260 2.14 -7.14 4.01
N VAL A 261 2.78 -8.26 4.38
CA VAL A 261 2.29 -9.61 4.15
C VAL A 261 1.05 -9.93 4.98
N ALA A 262 0.97 -9.46 6.23
CA ALA A 262 -0.23 -9.65 7.05
C ALA A 262 -1.47 -8.98 6.44
N ARG A 263 -1.29 -7.89 5.69
CA ARG A 263 -2.39 -7.23 4.96
C ARG A 263 -2.66 -7.92 3.62
N TRP A 264 -1.62 -8.39 2.92
CA TRP A 264 -1.74 -9.21 1.71
C TRP A 264 -2.51 -10.52 1.96
N ASN A 265 -2.13 -11.28 2.98
CA ASN A 265 -2.76 -12.56 3.32
C ASN A 265 -4.22 -12.40 3.74
N LYS A 266 -4.58 -11.26 4.34
CA LYS A 266 -5.97 -10.91 4.65
C LYS A 266 -6.79 -10.56 3.40
N SER A 267 -6.18 -10.48 2.22
CA SER A 267 -6.81 -9.98 0.99
C SER A 267 -7.48 -11.02 0.08
N ASP A 268 -7.63 -12.26 0.54
CA ASP A 268 -8.11 -13.40 -0.26
C ASP A 268 -7.47 -13.43 -1.66
N THR A 269 -6.24 -13.94 -1.69
CA THR A 269 -5.35 -13.90 -2.86
C THR A 269 -5.67 -14.84 -4.03
N PRO A 270 -6.64 -15.81 -4.00
CA PRO A 270 -6.84 -16.72 -5.12
C PRO A 270 -7.01 -16.04 -6.47
N LEU A 271 -7.84 -14.99 -6.53
CA LEU A 271 -8.13 -14.31 -7.79
C LEU A 271 -6.93 -13.48 -8.28
N HIS A 272 -6.17 -12.85 -7.38
CA HIS A 272 -4.91 -12.18 -7.69
C HIS A 272 -3.90 -13.18 -8.27
N CYS A 273 -3.70 -14.33 -7.61
CA CYS A 273 -2.82 -15.38 -8.10
C CYS A 273 -3.27 -15.92 -9.46
N LEU A 274 -4.56 -16.24 -9.64
CA LEU A 274 -5.06 -16.73 -10.94
C LEU A 274 -4.84 -15.69 -12.05
N SER A 275 -5.09 -14.41 -11.77
CA SER A 275 -4.92 -13.36 -12.77
C SER A 275 -3.46 -13.14 -13.16
N HIS A 276 -2.54 -13.15 -12.20
CA HIS A 276 -1.09 -13.12 -12.44
C HIS A 276 -0.66 -14.34 -13.25
N PHE A 277 -1.16 -15.52 -12.86
CA PHE A 277 -0.87 -16.77 -13.52
C PHE A 277 -1.23 -16.77 -15.03
N LEU A 278 -2.29 -16.07 -15.43
CA LEU A 278 -2.74 -16.02 -16.82
C LEU A 278 -2.00 -15.00 -17.70
N VAL A 279 -0.91 -14.39 -17.22
CA VAL A 279 -0.14 -13.40 -18.00
C VAL A 279 1.10 -14.05 -18.63
N PRO A 280 1.20 -14.11 -19.97
CA PRO A 280 2.35 -14.74 -20.65
C PRO A 280 3.71 -14.14 -20.29
N LYS A 281 3.77 -12.84 -19.99
CA LYS A 281 5.04 -12.14 -19.70
C LYS A 281 5.80 -12.74 -18.52
N TYR A 282 5.10 -13.35 -17.56
CA TYR A 282 5.71 -13.95 -16.36
C TYR A 282 6.34 -15.32 -16.60
N TYR A 283 6.25 -15.84 -17.83
CA TYR A 283 6.93 -17.06 -18.26
C TYR A 283 8.15 -16.78 -19.14
N HIS A 284 8.33 -15.51 -19.53
CA HIS A 284 9.40 -15.11 -20.43
C HIS A 284 10.73 -14.98 -19.66
N GLU A 285 11.83 -15.42 -20.28
CA GLU A 285 13.15 -15.48 -19.62
C GLU A 285 13.63 -14.09 -19.17
N SER A 286 13.30 -13.02 -19.89
CA SER A 286 13.65 -11.66 -19.47
C SER A 286 13.01 -11.22 -18.16
N TRP A 287 11.83 -11.76 -17.81
CA TRP A 287 11.21 -11.52 -16.50
C TRP A 287 11.75 -12.50 -15.46
N LEU A 288 11.95 -13.76 -15.83
CA LEU A 288 12.45 -14.81 -14.91
C LEU A 288 13.87 -14.52 -14.41
N GLN A 289 14.72 -13.87 -15.20
CA GLN A 289 16.05 -13.45 -14.76
C GLN A 289 16.02 -12.49 -13.56
N GLY A 290 14.88 -11.83 -13.30
CA GLY A 290 14.74 -10.82 -12.27
C GLY A 290 15.32 -9.47 -12.71
N GLU A 291 15.37 -8.52 -11.78
CA GLU A 291 16.11 -7.27 -11.98
C GLU A 291 17.63 -7.50 -11.74
N ASP A 292 18.45 -6.45 -11.83
CA ASP A 292 19.92 -6.52 -11.66
C ASP A 292 20.40 -7.00 -10.27
N ASN A 293 19.48 -7.37 -9.37
CA ASN A 293 19.76 -7.87 -8.03
C ASN A 293 20.18 -9.36 -7.99
N GLY A 294 20.13 -10.05 -9.12
CA GLY A 294 20.55 -11.45 -9.25
C GLY A 294 19.59 -12.48 -8.61
N ILE A 295 18.39 -12.05 -8.20
CA ILE A 295 17.35 -12.92 -7.66
C ILE A 295 16.47 -13.40 -8.81
N ARG A 296 16.58 -14.68 -9.14
CA ARG A 296 15.74 -15.30 -10.18
C ARG A 296 14.30 -15.42 -9.70
N ARG A 297 13.35 -14.97 -10.53
CA ARG A 297 11.91 -15.12 -10.28
C ARG A 297 11.45 -16.53 -10.68
N LEU A 298 10.43 -17.04 -10.00
CA LEU A 298 9.80 -18.31 -10.36
C LEU A 298 8.69 -18.06 -11.37
N ALA A 299 8.61 -18.92 -12.40
CA ALA A 299 7.48 -18.88 -13.30
C ALA A 299 6.19 -19.22 -12.52
N PRO A 300 5.02 -18.65 -12.86
CA PRO A 300 3.80 -18.86 -12.07
C PRO A 300 3.37 -20.33 -11.93
N ASN A 301 3.76 -21.20 -12.88
CA ASN A 301 3.52 -22.65 -12.82
C ASN A 301 4.49 -23.43 -11.94
N GLU A 302 5.57 -22.81 -11.50
CA GLU A 302 6.57 -23.36 -10.59
C GLU A 302 6.38 -22.83 -9.16
N ASP A 303 5.71 -21.70 -9.00
CA ASP A 303 5.33 -21.13 -7.71
C ASP A 303 4.20 -21.93 -7.03
N ARG A 304 4.47 -22.42 -5.82
CA ARG A 304 3.52 -23.26 -5.06
C ARG A 304 2.30 -22.50 -4.57
N GLU A 305 2.45 -21.25 -4.14
CA GLU A 305 1.34 -20.43 -3.67
C GLU A 305 0.39 -20.17 -4.83
N ILE A 306 0.94 -19.72 -5.96
CA ILE A 306 0.14 -19.38 -7.14
C ILE A 306 -0.57 -20.62 -7.68
N VAL A 307 0.12 -21.77 -7.76
CA VAL A 307 -0.48 -23.04 -8.19
C VAL A 307 -1.62 -23.48 -7.27
N SER A 308 -1.43 -23.41 -5.94
CA SER A 308 -2.45 -23.77 -4.96
C SER A 308 -3.70 -22.89 -5.10
N ASN A 309 -3.49 -21.58 -5.20
CA ASN A 309 -4.55 -20.60 -5.34
C ASN A 309 -5.29 -20.68 -6.67
N ARG A 310 -4.59 -20.99 -7.78
CA ARG A 310 -5.22 -21.30 -9.07
C ARG A 310 -6.19 -22.48 -8.96
N ILE A 311 -5.79 -23.56 -8.28
CA ILE A 311 -6.64 -24.75 -8.09
C ILE A 311 -7.93 -24.38 -7.36
N LYS A 312 -7.83 -23.56 -6.30
CA LYS A 312 -9.01 -23.05 -5.58
C LYS A 312 -9.96 -22.29 -6.51
N CYS A 313 -9.43 -21.40 -7.36
CA CYS A 313 -10.26 -20.68 -8.32
C CYS A 313 -10.92 -21.60 -9.34
N PHE A 314 -10.19 -22.58 -9.89
CA PHE A 314 -10.75 -23.53 -10.85
C PHE A 314 -11.87 -24.35 -10.23
N GLN A 315 -11.70 -24.85 -9.00
CA GLN A 315 -12.74 -25.57 -8.27
C GLN A 315 -13.93 -24.67 -7.90
N ARG A 316 -13.71 -23.37 -7.76
CA ARG A 316 -14.76 -22.39 -7.51
C ARG A 316 -15.62 -22.17 -8.76
N TYR A 317 -15.00 -21.92 -9.91
CA TYR A 317 -15.69 -21.65 -11.17
C TYR A 317 -16.26 -22.90 -11.85
N PHE A 318 -15.53 -24.02 -11.84
CA PHE A 318 -15.87 -25.23 -12.59
C PHE A 318 -16.28 -26.36 -11.65
N LYS A 319 -17.57 -26.36 -11.25
CA LYS A 319 -18.14 -27.41 -10.40
C LYS A 319 -18.30 -28.76 -11.12
N ASN A 320 -18.44 -28.74 -12.44
CA ASN A 320 -18.52 -29.94 -13.26
C ASN A 320 -17.11 -30.54 -13.46
N PRO A 321 -16.88 -31.82 -13.11
CA PRO A 321 -15.58 -32.47 -13.30
C PRO A 321 -15.06 -32.47 -14.75
N ASN A 322 -15.96 -32.53 -15.74
CA ASN A 322 -15.56 -32.49 -17.15
C ASN A 322 -15.06 -31.11 -17.56
N ASP A 323 -15.74 -30.05 -17.13
CA ASP A 323 -15.32 -28.67 -17.41
C ASP A 323 -14.01 -28.37 -16.70
N LEU A 324 -13.86 -28.80 -15.44
CA LEU A 324 -12.63 -28.68 -14.68
C LEU A 324 -11.46 -29.39 -15.38
N LYS A 325 -11.69 -30.60 -15.92
CA LYS A 325 -10.70 -31.34 -16.70
C LYS A 325 -10.34 -30.59 -17.99
N GLN A 326 -11.33 -30.09 -18.71
CA GLN A 326 -11.14 -29.36 -19.97
C GLN A 326 -10.30 -28.09 -19.74
N VAL A 327 -10.66 -27.28 -18.74
CA VAL A 327 -9.92 -26.06 -18.38
C VAL A 327 -8.50 -26.40 -17.93
N SER A 328 -8.31 -27.51 -17.20
CA SER A 328 -6.97 -27.96 -16.81
C SER A 328 -6.10 -28.37 -18.01
N LEU A 329 -6.70 -28.92 -19.07
CA LEU A 329 -6.01 -29.27 -20.32
C LEU A 329 -5.65 -28.03 -21.13
N GLU A 330 -6.59 -27.10 -21.30
CA GLU A 330 -6.35 -25.81 -21.96
C GLU A 330 -5.25 -25.03 -21.25
N TYR A 331 -5.28 -25.06 -19.92
CA TYR A 331 -4.24 -24.52 -19.08
C TYR A 331 -2.87 -25.18 -19.33
N GLY A 332 -2.80 -26.51 -19.39
CA GLY A 332 -1.55 -27.22 -19.72
C GLY A 332 -0.97 -26.82 -21.08
N ALA A 333 -1.85 -26.60 -22.07
CA ALA A 333 -1.46 -26.08 -23.37
C ALA A 333 -0.92 -24.64 -23.30
N PHE A 334 -1.56 -23.75 -22.52
CA PHE A 334 -1.06 -22.40 -22.28
C PHE A 334 0.36 -22.40 -21.74
N CYS A 335 0.65 -23.14 -20.66
CA CYS A 335 2.01 -23.21 -20.11
C CYS A 335 3.05 -23.72 -21.11
N SER A 336 2.66 -24.71 -21.92
CA SER A 336 3.56 -25.29 -22.93
C SER A 336 3.90 -24.29 -24.05
N LEU A 337 3.02 -23.33 -24.32
CA LEU A 337 3.20 -22.29 -25.33
C LEU A 337 3.88 -21.03 -24.77
N SER A 338 3.65 -20.71 -23.49
CA SER A 338 4.22 -19.54 -22.80
C SER A 338 5.69 -19.70 -22.42
N GLY A 339 6.23 -20.93 -22.42
CA GLY A 339 7.65 -21.20 -22.14
C GLY A 339 8.60 -20.97 -23.32
N GLY A 340 8.16 -20.32 -24.41
CA GLY A 340 9.01 -19.91 -25.54
C GLY A 340 8.68 -18.50 -26.01
N ASP A 341 9.57 -17.89 -26.81
CA ASP A 341 9.51 -16.51 -27.37
C ASP A 341 8.31 -16.22 -28.31
N HIS A 342 7.18 -16.92 -28.15
CA HIS A 342 6.02 -16.84 -29.04
C HIS A 342 5.05 -15.70 -28.73
N PHE A 343 5.19 -15.01 -27.60
CA PHE A 343 4.40 -13.83 -27.28
C PHE A 343 5.21 -12.58 -27.59
N ASN A 344 4.92 -11.91 -28.71
CA ASN A 344 5.39 -10.54 -28.96
C ASN A 344 4.79 -9.64 -27.88
N ILE A 345 5.59 -9.28 -26.88
CA ILE A 345 5.20 -8.33 -25.84
C ILE A 345 5.25 -6.94 -26.47
N ASP A 346 4.09 -6.32 -26.66
CA ASP A 346 4.01 -4.89 -26.92
C ASP A 346 4.36 -4.16 -25.61
N GLU A 347 5.60 -3.68 -25.50
CA GLU A 347 6.12 -2.96 -24.33
C GLU A 347 5.45 -1.60 -24.11
N SER A 348 4.58 -1.14 -25.02
CA SER A 348 3.92 0.17 -24.94
C SER A 348 2.92 0.34 -23.79
N VAL A 349 2.53 -0.75 -23.09
CA VAL A 349 1.67 -0.69 -21.89
C VAL A 349 2.48 -0.53 -20.59
N ASN A 350 3.81 -0.53 -20.68
CA ASN A 350 4.76 -0.42 -19.57
C ASN A 350 5.45 0.95 -19.51
N GLU A 351 4.95 1.99 -20.19
CA GLU A 351 5.42 3.36 -19.89
C GLU A 351 5.16 3.63 -18.40
N LEU A 352 6.25 3.51 -17.64
CA LEU A 352 6.37 3.89 -16.25
C LEU A 352 6.10 5.39 -16.20
N VAL A 353 4.84 5.76 -16.01
CA VAL A 353 4.56 7.09 -15.50
C VAL A 353 5.15 7.09 -14.10
N GLU A 354 6.34 7.69 -13.96
CA GLU A 354 6.88 8.10 -12.67
C GLU A 354 5.91 9.10 -12.07
N LEU A 355 4.88 8.59 -11.37
CA LEU A 355 3.92 9.41 -10.65
C LEU A 355 4.64 10.02 -9.45
N SER A 356 5.24 11.19 -9.67
CA SER A 356 5.95 11.96 -8.65
C SER A 356 5.11 12.13 -7.40
N ILE A 357 5.71 12.04 -6.20
CA ILE A 357 5.04 12.29 -4.92
C ILE A 357 4.25 13.62 -4.92
N ASP A 358 4.62 14.59 -5.77
CA ASP A 358 3.93 15.88 -5.90
C ASP A 358 2.65 15.86 -6.73
N GLU A 359 2.29 14.75 -7.39
CA GLU A 359 1.06 14.70 -8.16
C GLU A 359 -0.19 14.75 -7.26
N PRO A 360 -1.14 15.67 -7.53
CA PRO A 360 -2.28 15.96 -6.65
C PRO A 360 -3.37 14.87 -6.62
N GLN A 361 -3.15 13.71 -7.24
CA GLN A 361 -4.20 12.69 -7.40
C GLN A 361 -4.68 12.05 -6.08
N LEU A 362 -3.98 12.31 -4.97
CA LEU A 362 -4.42 11.89 -3.64
C LEU A 362 -5.54 12.77 -3.03
N GLU A 363 -5.91 13.89 -3.68
CA GLU A 363 -6.87 14.84 -3.11
C GLU A 363 -8.34 14.35 -3.13
N GLY A 364 -8.60 13.12 -3.56
CA GLY A 364 -9.94 12.66 -3.90
C GLY A 364 -10.37 11.28 -3.41
N VAL A 365 -9.97 10.79 -2.22
CA VAL A 365 -10.64 9.58 -1.65
C VAL A 365 -10.96 9.72 -0.15
N PHE A 366 -12.19 9.32 0.17
CA PHE A 366 -13.09 9.82 1.22
C PHE A 366 -12.78 9.48 2.68
N PHE A 367 -13.39 10.34 3.52
CA PHE A 367 -13.67 10.29 4.94
C PHE A 367 -14.38 9.02 5.44
N GLU A 368 -13.97 8.52 6.61
CA GLU A 368 -14.82 8.37 7.79
C GLU A 368 -13.90 8.30 9.04
N ASN A 369 -14.32 8.89 10.15
CA ASN A 369 -13.65 8.74 11.44
C ASN A 369 -13.85 7.30 11.91
N GLU A 370 -12.91 6.41 11.62
CA GLU A 370 -12.92 5.08 12.22
C GLU A 370 -12.30 5.15 13.62
N VAL A 371 -13.18 5.23 14.62
CA VAL A 371 -12.90 4.69 15.93
C VAL A 371 -13.00 3.17 15.78
N GLU A 372 -11.92 2.54 15.33
CA GLU A 372 -11.78 1.09 15.48
C GLU A 372 -11.58 0.81 16.97
N ASN A 373 -12.63 0.31 17.62
CA ASN A 373 -12.48 -0.42 18.86
C ASN A 373 -11.65 -1.67 18.54
N LEU A 374 -10.41 -1.67 19.01
CA LEU A 374 -9.56 -2.86 19.11
C LEU A 374 -10.19 -3.84 20.09
N GLU A 375 -11.15 -4.64 19.62
CA GLU A 375 -11.31 -6.00 20.11
C GLU A 375 -10.60 -6.89 19.09
N GLU A 376 -9.28 -7.00 19.26
CA GLU A 376 -8.52 -8.10 18.68
C GLU A 376 -8.96 -9.38 19.39
N ASP A 377 -9.44 -10.33 18.61
CA ASP A 377 -9.91 -11.64 19.02
C ASP A 377 -8.71 -12.46 19.52
N ASP A 378 -8.45 -12.40 20.83
CA ASP A 378 -7.53 -13.29 21.54
C ASP A 378 -8.20 -14.68 21.65
N SER A 379 -8.07 -15.49 20.60
CA SER A 379 -8.27 -16.94 20.71
C SER A 379 -6.96 -17.66 20.41
N MET A 380 -5.99 -17.56 21.33
CA MET A 380 -5.05 -18.65 21.53
C MET A 380 -5.80 -19.74 22.30
N GLU A 381 -6.22 -20.80 21.60
CA GLU A 381 -6.59 -22.05 22.26
C GLU A 381 -5.33 -22.63 22.92
N GLU A 382 -5.23 -22.46 24.24
CA GLU A 382 -4.39 -23.30 25.08
C GLU A 382 -4.94 -24.73 25.01
N ILE A 383 -4.19 -25.61 24.33
CA ILE A 383 -4.35 -27.06 24.49
C ILE A 383 -3.71 -27.38 25.85
N GLU A 384 -4.53 -27.43 26.91
CA GLU A 384 -4.18 -28.17 28.13
C GLU A 384 -4.33 -29.67 27.84
N GLU A 385 -3.19 -30.36 27.70
CA GLU A 385 -3.09 -31.75 28.14
C GLU A 385 -3.33 -31.79 29.65
N ASP A 386 -4.38 -32.48 30.10
CA ASP A 386 -4.31 -33.34 31.29
C ASP A 386 -5.57 -34.22 31.44
N ASP A 387 -5.29 -35.52 31.51
CA ASP A 387 -5.95 -36.62 32.24
C ASP A 387 -7.40 -37.08 31.96
N LEU A 388 -7.43 -38.36 31.53
CA LEU A 388 -8.45 -39.44 31.59
C LEU A 388 -9.33 -39.74 30.36
#